data_AF-A0A5B9EET5-F1
#
_entry.id   AF-A0A5B9EET5-F1
#
_cell.length_a   1.000
_cell.length_b   1.000
_cell.length_c   1.000
_cell.angle_alpha   90.00
_cell.angle_beta   90.00
_cell.angle_gamma   90.00
#
_symmetry.space_group_name_H-M   'P 1'
#
loop_
_entity.id
_entity.type
_entity.pdbx_description
1 polymer ?
#
loop_
_entity_poly.entity_id
_entity_poly.type
_entity_poly.pdbx_seq_one_letter_code
_entity_poly.pdbx_strand_id
1 'polypeptide(L)'
;MKQEGLSRHPVLHGIVNSAIVETIQGKGEGFQRHLRLSLLAVAWACSSVSLCAQFGPPEPQGHGPKLPAPTAFPAPGTYPTTESVTLLNAEPGVTIHYTWDGSLPTSKSPIYNPLQVLFIGGVYEGDHGLKAGYTLRAVAMKEGNTNSDVADFQYTIDRRDRTSYVSEEILSGVRMVRDSDNDKMFLVKGSTRYALIDSGMGRGALREYIAQYTGGLPVEPIFTHNHGDHIGQADQFIRESVEHVGEADRPAMERLLKARGIPDDIIARNLLAIHDGERIDLGDRSLIVYETPGHTRGSLVIFDEKNGYLFTGDSYGSNSPTIPDALWMQGSQASLDSYLAMIVGSRARFSGRVNYVMTGHNDHPLKGETYLDNLQAAVQTLMDKGDAALVPSYRPAGLQQVVIGDRFGDPDWAAINVNKEHYLPAPVDEIAGLVSLRLNGAKLSPAFDPQVKTYQVVLDQGRKTVHLVVIPTSLRTSALTADGFDILKAKSFDIPATGESKIVVTSPNGKSNTTYTLQFHTADSGEVRANR
;
A
#
# COMPACT_ATOMS: atom_id res chain seq x y z
N MET A 1 11.16 17.44 -5.29
CA MET A 1 10.41 17.46 -4.02
C MET A 1 10.85 18.66 -3.20
N LYS A 2 10.04 19.72 -3.18
CA LYS A 2 10.07 20.75 -2.14
C LYS A 2 8.81 20.54 -1.33
N GLN A 3 8.94 20.23 -0.05
CA GLN A 3 7.83 20.29 0.91
C GLN A 3 7.61 21.76 1.24
N GLU A 4 6.48 22.33 0.82
CA GLU A 4 5.98 23.60 1.34
C GLU A 4 4.77 23.35 2.23
N GLY A 5 4.94 23.69 3.51
CA GLY A 5 3.97 24.48 4.27
C GLY A 5 2.61 23.87 4.58
N LEU A 6 2.54 22.97 5.56
CA LEU A 6 1.31 22.80 6.35
C LEU A 6 1.27 23.87 7.45
N SER A 7 0.26 24.72 7.34
CA SER A 7 -0.06 25.85 8.19
C SER A 7 -0.30 25.45 9.64
N ARG A 8 0.28 26.24 10.54
CA ARG A 8 0.18 26.17 12.00
C ARG A 8 -1.26 26.37 12.49
N HIS A 9 -1.77 25.44 13.29
CA HIS A 9 -2.86 25.70 14.24
C HIS A 9 -2.30 25.81 15.67
N PRO A 10 -2.82 26.72 16.50
CA PRO A 10 -2.19 27.08 17.77
C PRO A 10 -2.50 26.07 18.89
N VAL A 11 -1.44 25.67 19.58
CA VAL A 11 -1.45 24.91 20.84
C VAL A 11 -1.98 25.81 21.96
N LEU A 12 -3.09 25.43 22.60
CA LEU A 12 -3.54 26.07 23.84
C LEU A 12 -3.07 25.25 25.05
N HIS A 13 -2.25 25.89 25.88
CA HIS A 13 -1.76 25.42 27.17
C HIS A 13 -2.91 25.18 28.16
N GLY A 14 -2.88 24.03 28.85
CA GLY A 14 -3.73 23.75 30.00
C GLY A 14 -3.27 24.50 31.26
N ILE A 15 -4.20 25.12 31.96
CA ILE A 15 -3.99 25.70 33.30
C ILE A 15 -4.58 24.76 34.34
N VAL A 16 -3.70 24.27 35.21
CA VAL A 16 -3.99 23.59 36.47
C VAL A 16 -4.67 24.58 37.41
N ASN A 17 -5.82 24.22 38.00
CA ASN A 17 -6.37 24.94 39.15
C ASN A 17 -6.57 23.99 40.33
N SER A 18 -5.52 23.88 41.13
CA SER A 18 -5.57 23.44 42.53
C SER A 18 -5.66 24.69 43.42
N ALA A 19 -6.85 25.03 43.90
CA ALA A 19 -7.01 25.88 45.07
C ALA A 19 -8.43 25.78 45.61
N ILE A 20 -8.55 25.84 46.94
CA ILE A 20 -9.76 25.89 47.79
C ILE A 20 -9.99 24.58 48.56
N VAL A 21 -9.11 24.32 49.55
CA VAL A 21 -9.51 23.77 50.85
C VAL A 21 -8.66 24.47 51.90
N GLU A 22 -9.14 25.58 52.46
CA GLU A 22 -8.79 25.97 53.83
C GLU A 22 -9.72 27.07 54.35
N THR A 23 -9.98 27.01 55.65
CA THR A 23 -10.82 27.91 56.47
C THR A 23 -12.31 27.56 56.53
N ILE A 24 -12.73 26.81 57.57
CA ILE A 24 -13.82 27.16 58.51
C ILE A 24 -13.63 26.28 59.76
N GLN A 25 -13.05 26.84 60.81
CA GLN A 25 -13.19 26.35 62.19
C GLN A 25 -14.02 27.38 62.95
N GLY A 26 -15.10 26.90 63.59
CA GLY A 26 -15.84 27.65 64.61
C GLY A 26 -17.13 28.33 64.12
N LYS A 27 -18.26 27.60 64.16
CA LYS A 27 -19.61 28.09 64.57
C LYS A 27 -20.63 26.93 64.49
N GLY A 28 -21.51 26.87 65.50
CA GLY A 28 -22.29 25.69 65.91
C GLY A 28 -23.37 25.16 64.96
N GLU A 29 -23.84 23.96 65.30
CA GLU A 29 -24.61 23.01 64.47
C GLU A 29 -25.93 23.54 63.88
N GLY A 30 -26.50 24.63 64.41
CA GLY A 30 -27.71 25.25 63.86
C GLY A 30 -27.51 26.07 62.57
N PHE A 31 -26.32 26.66 62.37
CA PHE A 31 -26.03 27.50 61.19
C PHE A 31 -25.54 26.67 59.99
N GLN A 32 -25.05 25.45 60.25
CA GLN A 32 -24.55 24.50 59.24
C GLN A 32 -25.66 23.88 58.37
N ARG A 33 -26.91 23.82 58.86
CA ARG A 33 -28.02 23.17 58.13
C ARG A 33 -28.66 24.07 57.06
N HIS A 34 -28.76 25.38 57.30
CA HIS A 34 -29.22 26.33 56.28
C HIS A 34 -28.13 26.69 55.27
N LEU A 35 -26.86 26.73 55.67
CA LEU A 35 -25.76 26.95 54.73
C LEU A 35 -25.56 25.76 53.77
N ARG A 36 -25.76 24.51 54.21
CA ARG A 36 -25.66 23.32 53.34
C ARG A 36 -26.77 23.24 52.27
N LEU A 37 -28.00 23.64 52.58
CA LEU A 37 -29.09 23.66 51.59
C LEU A 37 -28.92 24.79 50.57
N SER A 38 -28.42 25.95 50.99
CA SER A 38 -28.11 27.07 50.10
C SER A 38 -26.84 26.84 49.26
N LEU A 39 -25.80 26.21 49.82
CA LEU A 39 -24.58 25.85 49.09
C LEU A 39 -24.81 24.68 48.11
N LEU A 40 -25.70 23.72 48.40
CA LEU A 40 -26.09 22.71 47.41
C LEU A 40 -26.90 23.32 46.26
N ALA A 41 -27.80 24.28 46.53
CA ALA A 41 -28.57 24.96 45.49
C ALA A 41 -27.70 25.91 44.63
N VAL A 42 -26.74 26.60 45.23
CA VAL A 42 -25.78 27.46 44.51
C VAL A 42 -24.72 26.62 43.79
N ALA A 43 -24.28 25.48 44.35
CA ALA A 43 -23.42 24.53 43.63
C ALA A 43 -24.16 23.90 42.44
N TRP A 44 -25.45 23.57 42.55
CA TRP A 44 -26.26 23.10 41.41
C TRP A 44 -26.47 24.20 40.36
N ALA A 45 -26.72 25.44 40.77
CA ALA A 45 -26.90 26.57 39.87
C ALA A 45 -25.59 27.04 39.20
N CYS A 46 -24.45 26.99 39.89
CA CYS A 46 -23.15 27.26 39.29
C CYS A 46 -22.68 26.10 38.40
N SER A 47 -22.99 24.84 38.76
CA SER A 47 -22.74 23.69 37.89
C SER A 47 -23.59 23.74 36.63
N SER A 48 -24.85 24.18 36.70
CA SER A 48 -25.73 24.27 35.53
C SER A 48 -25.38 25.44 34.61
N VAL A 49 -24.89 26.57 35.15
CA VAL A 49 -24.42 27.71 34.34
C VAL A 49 -23.06 27.41 33.71
N SER A 50 -22.14 26.74 34.40
CA SER A 50 -20.86 26.27 33.83
C SER A 50 -21.03 25.08 32.86
N LEU A 51 -22.01 24.19 33.09
CA LEU A 51 -22.45 23.22 32.07
C LEU A 51 -23.02 23.97 30.85
N CYS A 52 -24.03 24.83 31.01
CA CYS A 52 -24.63 25.52 29.87
C CYS A 52 -23.64 26.39 29.08
N ALA A 53 -22.63 26.98 29.74
CA ALA A 53 -21.58 27.74 29.08
C ALA A 53 -20.61 26.88 28.25
N GLN A 54 -20.49 25.58 28.56
CA GLN A 54 -19.69 24.61 27.81
C GLN A 54 -20.51 23.80 26.79
N PHE A 55 -21.84 23.74 26.95
CA PHE A 55 -22.72 22.82 26.22
C PHE A 55 -23.75 23.45 25.28
N GLY A 56 -23.93 24.78 25.28
CA GLY A 56 -24.92 25.44 24.41
C GLY A 56 -26.38 24.99 24.68
N PRO A 57 -27.38 25.53 23.95
CA PRO A 57 -28.72 24.97 24.01
C PRO A 57 -28.73 23.53 23.44
N PRO A 58 -29.56 22.62 23.97
CA PRO A 58 -29.68 21.27 23.43
C PRO A 58 -30.09 21.32 21.96
N GLU A 59 -29.46 20.47 21.15
CA GLU A 59 -29.73 20.41 19.71
C GLU A 59 -31.21 20.11 19.45
N PRO A 60 -31.85 20.79 18.48
CA PRO A 60 -33.21 20.51 18.08
C PRO A 60 -33.40 19.02 17.78
N GLN A 61 -34.41 18.41 18.40
CA GLN A 61 -34.76 17.02 18.20
C GLN A 61 -35.96 16.93 17.25
N GLY A 62 -35.91 16.03 16.27
CA GLY A 62 -37.11 15.65 15.52
C GLY A 62 -38.06 14.79 16.37
N HIS A 63 -39.24 14.52 15.82
CA HIS A 63 -40.28 13.71 16.49
C HIS A 63 -40.32 12.25 16.01
N GLY A 64 -39.52 11.92 15.00
CA GLY A 64 -39.39 10.57 14.45
C GLY A 64 -38.47 9.66 15.28
N PRO A 65 -38.25 8.41 14.81
CA PRO A 65 -37.46 7.41 15.51
C PRO A 65 -36.06 7.91 15.89
N LYS A 66 -35.57 7.46 17.05
CA LYS A 66 -34.20 7.74 17.51
C LYS A 66 -33.19 7.03 16.63
N LEU A 67 -32.21 7.78 16.13
CA LEU A 67 -31.12 7.22 15.33
C LEU A 67 -30.17 6.38 16.21
N PRO A 68 -29.56 5.31 15.67
CA PRO A 68 -28.49 4.62 16.35
C PRO A 68 -27.26 5.52 16.47
N ALA A 69 -26.55 5.41 17.59
CA ALA A 69 -25.29 6.10 17.79
C ALA A 69 -24.26 5.68 16.72
N PRO A 70 -23.42 6.60 16.22
CA PRO A 70 -22.29 6.24 15.38
C PRO A 70 -21.40 5.18 16.05
N THR A 71 -20.76 4.36 15.24
CA THR A 71 -19.68 3.46 15.64
C THR A 71 -18.37 3.91 14.99
N ALA A 72 -17.24 3.40 15.46
CA ALA A 72 -15.92 3.75 14.93
C ALA A 72 -15.10 2.50 14.61
N PHE A 73 -14.37 2.57 13.50
CA PHE A 73 -13.36 1.58 13.13
C PHE A 73 -12.00 2.28 12.90
N PRO A 74 -10.89 1.78 13.45
CA PRO A 74 -10.83 0.66 14.39
C PRO A 74 -11.51 1.04 15.72
N ALA A 75 -11.74 0.04 16.60
CA ALA A 75 -12.40 0.30 17.88
C ALA A 75 -11.55 1.23 18.78
N PRO A 76 -12.15 1.99 19.70
CA PRO A 76 -11.41 2.78 20.70
C PRO A 76 -10.39 1.91 21.44
N GLY A 77 -9.17 2.43 21.62
CA GLY A 77 -8.10 1.63 22.20
C GLY A 77 -6.72 2.29 22.14
N THR A 78 -5.70 1.52 22.53
CA THR A 78 -4.30 1.93 22.44
C THR A 78 -3.65 1.27 21.22
N TYR A 79 -3.00 2.07 20.38
CA TYR A 79 -2.34 1.63 19.16
C TYR A 79 -0.86 2.06 19.18
N PRO A 80 0.06 1.21 18.69
CA PRO A 80 1.49 1.52 18.71
C PRO A 80 1.93 2.46 17.58
N THR A 81 1.04 2.76 16.65
CA THR A 81 1.28 3.38 15.35
C THR A 81 0.16 4.37 15.03
N THR A 82 0.36 5.21 14.03
CA THR A 82 -0.72 6.08 13.55
C THR A 82 -1.85 5.25 12.96
N GLU A 83 -3.08 5.60 13.27
CA GLU A 83 -4.27 4.96 12.73
C GLU A 83 -5.15 5.97 11.98
N SER A 84 -6.09 5.47 11.19
CA SER A 84 -7.20 6.27 10.67
C SER A 84 -8.53 5.76 11.22
N VAL A 85 -9.39 6.68 11.64
CA VAL A 85 -10.71 6.40 12.18
C VAL A 85 -11.75 6.64 11.09
N THR A 86 -12.62 5.64 10.89
CA THR A 86 -13.83 5.73 10.09
C THR A 86 -15.03 5.69 11.01
N LEU A 87 -15.89 6.71 10.91
CA LEU A 87 -17.18 6.73 11.60
C LEU A 87 -18.24 6.07 10.72
N LEU A 88 -19.00 5.16 11.31
CA LEU A 88 -20.00 4.35 10.62
C LEU A 88 -21.39 4.58 11.24
N ASN A 89 -22.42 4.57 10.40
CA ASN A 89 -23.81 4.52 10.84
C ASN A 89 -24.61 3.59 9.92
N ALA A 90 -25.45 2.74 10.49
CA ALA A 90 -26.24 1.77 9.72
C ALA A 90 -27.45 2.38 9.00
N GLU A 91 -27.85 3.61 9.36
CA GLU A 91 -29.03 4.27 8.80
C GLU A 91 -28.71 5.10 7.55
N PRO A 92 -29.33 4.81 6.38
CA PRO A 92 -29.11 5.58 5.17
C PRO A 92 -29.54 7.05 5.28
N GLY A 93 -28.71 7.94 4.72
CA GLY A 93 -28.99 9.38 4.67
C GLY A 93 -28.84 10.11 6.00
N VAL A 94 -28.12 9.54 6.96
CA VAL A 94 -27.73 10.21 8.21
C VAL A 94 -26.49 11.07 8.00
N THR A 95 -26.48 12.23 8.64
CA THR A 95 -25.29 13.08 8.78
C THR A 95 -24.64 12.82 10.13
N ILE A 96 -23.34 12.54 10.15
CA ILE A 96 -22.57 12.40 11.38
C ILE A 96 -21.82 13.71 11.64
N HIS A 97 -22.10 14.36 12.77
CA HIS A 97 -21.33 15.49 13.26
C HIS A 97 -20.35 15.03 14.34
N TYR A 98 -19.14 15.59 14.37
CA TYR A 98 -18.11 15.14 15.30
C TYR A 98 -17.21 16.27 15.83
N THR A 99 -16.48 15.99 16.91
CA THR A 99 -15.50 16.87 17.57
C THR A 99 -14.26 16.08 18.00
N TRP A 100 -13.09 16.73 17.98
CA TRP A 100 -11.79 16.12 18.34
C TRP A 100 -11.24 16.54 19.71
N ASP A 101 -11.80 17.61 20.27
CA ASP A 101 -11.37 18.23 21.52
C ASP A 101 -12.18 17.73 22.73
N GLY A 102 -13.02 16.70 22.53
CA GLY A 102 -13.94 16.19 23.53
C GLY A 102 -15.14 17.09 23.84
N SER A 103 -15.37 18.20 23.13
CA SER A 103 -16.62 18.95 23.24
C SER A 103 -17.82 18.13 22.70
N LEU A 104 -19.06 18.46 23.10
CA LEU A 104 -20.23 17.78 22.53
C LEU A 104 -20.46 18.22 21.07
N PRO A 105 -20.64 17.28 20.12
CA PRO A 105 -20.92 17.65 18.74
C PRO A 105 -22.34 18.22 18.59
N THR A 106 -22.45 19.23 17.72
CA THR A 106 -23.68 19.97 17.40
C THR A 106 -23.92 19.94 15.89
N SER A 107 -25.08 20.41 15.44
CA SER A 107 -25.35 20.62 14.00
C SER A 107 -24.39 21.61 13.32
N LYS A 108 -23.65 22.41 14.11
CA LYS A 108 -22.60 23.33 13.62
C LYS A 108 -21.20 22.72 13.62
N SER A 109 -21.01 21.55 14.25
CA SER A 109 -19.74 20.84 14.24
C SER A 109 -19.44 20.28 12.84
N PRO A 110 -18.17 20.01 12.50
CA PRO A 110 -17.79 19.42 11.23
C PRO A 110 -18.58 18.14 10.91
N ILE A 111 -18.96 18.00 9.64
CA ILE A 111 -19.60 16.79 9.12
C ILE A 111 -18.51 15.79 8.76
N TYR A 112 -18.67 14.55 9.19
CA TYR A 112 -17.80 13.45 8.80
C TYR A 112 -17.99 13.11 7.32
N ASN A 113 -16.91 13.08 6.56
CA ASN A 113 -16.90 12.63 5.17
C ASN A 113 -16.30 11.21 5.12
N PRO A 114 -17.05 10.17 4.70
CA PRO A 114 -16.54 8.80 4.64
C PRO A 114 -15.39 8.61 3.64
N LEU A 115 -15.19 9.55 2.71
CA LEU A 115 -14.06 9.56 1.78
C LEU A 115 -12.81 10.25 2.35
N GLN A 116 -12.90 10.86 3.53
CA GLN A 116 -11.78 11.50 4.22
C GLN A 116 -11.63 10.88 5.61
N VAL A 117 -10.67 9.95 5.72
CA VAL A 117 -10.42 9.29 6.99
C VAL A 117 -9.83 10.25 8.03
N LEU A 118 -10.19 10.01 9.28
CA LEU A 118 -9.78 10.82 10.43
C LEU A 118 -8.46 10.28 11.00
N PHE A 119 -7.32 10.94 10.72
CA PHE A 119 -6.02 10.46 11.21
C PHE A 119 -5.78 10.77 12.69
N ILE A 120 -5.38 9.76 13.46
CA ILE A 120 -4.89 9.90 14.83
C ILE A 120 -3.39 9.62 14.88
N GLY A 121 -2.62 10.69 15.12
CA GLY A 121 -1.17 10.73 15.00
C GLY A 121 -0.42 10.24 16.23
N GLY A 122 0.82 9.81 16.03
CA GLY A 122 1.76 9.67 17.13
C GLY A 122 2.54 10.95 17.37
N VAL A 123 3.08 11.12 18.58
CA VAL A 123 3.97 12.23 18.93
C VAL A 123 5.36 11.66 19.21
N TYR A 124 6.38 12.40 18.80
CA TYR A 124 7.77 12.10 19.09
C TYR A 124 8.44 13.30 19.77
N GLU A 125 9.30 13.03 20.75
CA GLU A 125 10.29 13.97 21.27
C GLU A 125 11.69 13.46 20.87
N GLY A 126 12.24 14.06 19.81
CA GLY A 126 13.43 13.49 19.16
C GLY A 126 13.13 12.10 18.57
N ASP A 127 13.82 11.08 19.10
CA ASP A 127 13.60 9.68 18.75
C ASP A 127 12.73 8.92 19.75
N HIS A 128 12.34 9.56 20.86
CA HIS A 128 11.47 8.94 21.85
C HIS A 128 10.00 9.04 21.43
N GLY A 129 9.33 7.89 21.39
CA GLY A 129 7.89 7.80 21.15
C GLY A 129 7.12 8.23 22.39
N LEU A 130 6.09 9.04 22.21
CA LEU A 130 5.24 9.54 23.29
C LEU A 130 3.81 9.04 23.15
N LYS A 131 3.10 8.99 24.29
CA LYS A 131 1.66 8.73 24.34
C LYS A 131 0.88 9.98 23.95
N ALA A 132 -0.02 9.85 22.99
CA ALA A 132 -0.95 10.89 22.59
C ALA A 132 -2.39 10.41 22.72
N GLY A 133 -3.19 11.10 23.54
CA GLY A 133 -4.61 10.79 23.73
C GLY A 133 -5.50 11.59 22.77
N TYR A 134 -6.53 10.95 22.24
CA TYR A 134 -7.55 11.56 21.38
C TYR A 134 -8.95 11.22 21.88
N THR A 135 -9.80 12.23 22.06
CA THR A 135 -11.22 12.05 22.38
C THR A 135 -12.07 12.49 21.20
N LEU A 136 -12.60 11.51 20.46
CA LEU A 136 -13.52 11.74 19.36
C LEU A 136 -14.96 11.54 19.86
N ARG A 137 -15.80 12.57 19.73
CA ARG A 137 -17.24 12.46 20.00
C ARG A 137 -18.02 12.61 18.72
N ALA A 138 -19.06 11.80 18.54
CA ALA A 138 -19.87 11.82 17.32
C ALA A 138 -21.37 11.66 17.63
N VAL A 139 -22.21 12.33 16.84
CA VAL A 139 -23.67 12.22 16.91
C VAL A 139 -24.25 12.09 15.50
N ALA A 140 -25.23 11.22 15.36
CA ALA A 140 -26.00 11.06 14.13
C ALA A 140 -27.24 11.96 14.15
N MET A 141 -27.43 12.70 13.06
CA MET A 141 -28.55 13.62 12.85
C MET A 141 -29.22 13.36 11.48
N LYS A 142 -30.54 13.48 11.44
CA LYS A 142 -31.35 13.42 10.22
C LYS A 142 -32.62 14.21 10.43
N GLU A 143 -33.01 15.01 9.44
CA GLU A 143 -34.23 15.81 9.53
C GLU A 143 -35.46 14.94 9.84
N GLY A 144 -36.28 15.39 10.79
CA GLY A 144 -37.48 14.67 11.23
C GLY A 144 -37.23 13.56 12.26
N ASN A 145 -35.99 13.09 12.46
CA ASN A 145 -35.64 12.06 13.45
C ASN A 145 -35.18 12.66 14.79
N THR A 146 -35.32 11.88 15.87
CA THR A 146 -34.61 12.16 17.12
C THR A 146 -33.13 11.83 16.92
N ASN A 147 -32.22 12.72 17.32
CA ASN A 147 -30.78 12.50 17.19
C ASN A 147 -30.33 11.29 18.00
N SER A 148 -29.21 10.69 17.61
CA SER A 148 -28.65 9.59 18.40
C SER A 148 -28.14 10.07 19.76
N ASP A 149 -27.83 9.11 20.65
CA ASP A 149 -26.92 9.42 21.75
C ASP A 149 -25.55 9.82 21.20
N VAL A 150 -24.82 10.66 21.94
CA VAL A 150 -23.44 11.00 21.62
C VAL A 150 -22.57 9.79 21.89
N ALA A 151 -21.88 9.30 20.86
CA ALA A 151 -20.85 8.30 20.99
C ALA A 151 -19.53 8.96 21.43
N ASP A 152 -18.83 8.33 22.37
CA ASP A 152 -17.55 8.80 22.91
C ASP A 152 -16.48 7.73 22.64
N PHE A 153 -15.46 8.10 21.87
CA PHE A 153 -14.39 7.21 21.44
C PHE A 153 -13.05 7.72 21.96
N GLN A 154 -12.39 6.91 22.78
CA GLN A 154 -11.10 7.23 23.39
C GLN A 154 -9.98 6.44 22.72
N TYR A 155 -9.01 7.15 22.13
CA TYR A 155 -7.84 6.54 21.52
C TYR A 155 -6.57 7.01 22.23
N THR A 156 -5.58 6.13 22.27
CA THR A 156 -4.21 6.49 22.66
C THR A 156 -3.25 5.95 21.61
N ILE A 157 -2.43 6.82 21.03
CA ILE A 157 -1.29 6.38 20.23
C ILE A 157 -0.07 6.33 21.14
N ASP A 158 0.41 5.11 21.42
CA ASP A 158 1.58 4.83 22.26
C ASP A 158 2.75 4.49 21.33
N ARG A 159 3.35 5.52 20.74
CA ARG A 159 4.43 5.32 19.75
C ARG A 159 5.61 4.63 20.39
N ARG A 160 6.15 3.64 19.68
CA ARG A 160 7.49 3.10 19.93
C ARG A 160 8.54 4.15 19.60
N ASP A 161 9.70 4.08 20.25
CA ASP A 161 10.86 4.89 19.87
C ASP A 161 11.23 4.63 18.42
N ARG A 162 11.72 5.66 17.73
CA ARG A 162 12.07 5.61 16.29
C ARG A 162 13.14 4.58 15.96
N THR A 163 13.96 4.25 16.95
CA THR A 163 15.06 3.29 16.86
C THR A 163 14.62 1.86 17.21
N SER A 164 13.38 1.68 17.66
CA SER A 164 12.87 0.39 18.15
C SER A 164 12.22 -0.44 17.04
N TYR A 165 12.39 -1.76 17.17
CA TYR A 165 11.78 -2.76 16.29
C TYR A 165 10.94 -3.72 17.10
N VAL A 166 9.91 -4.27 16.46
CA VAL A 166 9.17 -5.44 16.94
C VAL A 166 9.18 -6.49 15.86
N SER A 167 9.15 -7.77 16.22
CA SER A 167 9.14 -8.84 15.22
C SER A 167 8.44 -10.09 15.69
N GLU A 168 7.91 -10.85 14.74
CA GLU A 168 7.31 -12.16 15.00
C GLU A 168 7.59 -13.11 13.83
N GLU A 169 7.60 -14.41 14.11
CA GLU A 169 7.61 -15.42 13.05
C GLU A 169 6.18 -15.59 12.53
N ILE A 170 5.94 -15.18 11.28
CA ILE A 170 4.60 -15.14 10.67
C ILE A 170 4.32 -16.38 9.81
N LEU A 171 5.37 -17.02 9.30
CA LEU A 171 5.35 -18.24 8.50
C LEU A 171 6.63 -19.04 8.80
N SER A 172 6.67 -20.31 8.42
CA SER A 172 7.82 -21.18 8.70
C SER A 172 9.11 -20.57 8.14
N GLY A 173 10.04 -20.23 9.04
CA GLY A 173 11.32 -19.63 8.67
C GLY A 173 11.21 -18.24 8.05
N VAL A 174 10.13 -17.49 8.32
CA VAL A 174 9.94 -16.09 7.91
C VAL A 174 9.55 -15.26 9.11
N ARG A 175 10.45 -14.37 9.52
CA ARG A 175 10.20 -13.39 10.58
C ARG A 175 9.93 -12.03 9.97
N MET A 176 8.77 -11.47 10.27
CA MET A 176 8.43 -10.10 9.91
C MET A 176 8.95 -9.16 10.99
N VAL A 177 9.78 -8.22 10.61
CA VAL A 177 10.28 -7.14 11.45
C VAL A 177 9.53 -5.87 11.06
N ARG A 178 9.09 -5.10 12.06
CA ARG A 178 8.40 -3.83 11.90
C ARG A 178 9.17 -2.74 12.63
N ASP A 179 9.41 -1.63 11.94
CA ASP A 179 9.99 -0.44 12.56
C ASP A 179 8.91 0.44 13.22
N SER A 180 9.30 1.62 13.71
CA SER A 180 8.42 2.56 14.41
C SER A 180 7.30 3.19 13.56
N ASP A 181 7.49 3.23 12.24
CA ASP A 181 6.48 3.73 11.29
C ASP A 181 5.62 2.58 10.71
N ASN A 182 5.90 1.35 11.16
CA ASN A 182 5.21 0.11 10.82
C ASN A 182 5.53 -0.41 9.42
N ASP A 183 6.69 -0.04 8.86
CA ASP A 183 7.18 -0.59 7.60
C ASP A 183 7.67 -2.03 7.81
N LYS A 184 7.44 -2.91 6.84
CA LYS A 184 7.70 -4.35 6.98
C LYS A 184 9.00 -4.72 6.30
N MET A 185 9.83 -5.45 7.03
CA MET A 185 11.02 -6.13 6.54
C MET A 185 10.89 -7.62 6.84
N PHE A 186 11.48 -8.48 6.01
CA PHE A 186 11.36 -9.93 6.19
C PHE A 186 12.73 -10.58 6.33
N LEU A 187 12.94 -11.24 7.46
CA LEU A 187 14.11 -12.08 7.70
C LEU A 187 13.75 -13.53 7.36
N VAL A 188 14.31 -14.01 6.25
CA VAL A 188 13.99 -15.29 5.62
C VAL A 188 15.12 -16.28 5.89
N LYS A 189 14.83 -17.34 6.63
CA LYS A 189 15.80 -18.35 7.05
C LYS A 189 16.08 -19.36 5.94
N GLY A 190 17.36 -19.65 5.72
CA GLY A 190 17.86 -20.89 5.13
C GLY A 190 18.90 -21.57 6.04
N SER A 191 19.45 -22.69 5.58
CA SER A 191 20.41 -23.49 6.35
C SER A 191 21.84 -22.93 6.38
N THR A 192 22.22 -22.08 5.43
CA THR A 192 23.59 -21.51 5.34
C THR A 192 23.66 -20.01 5.57
N ARG A 193 22.54 -19.29 5.35
CA ARG A 193 22.41 -17.84 5.49
C ARG A 193 20.96 -17.43 5.61
N TYR A 194 20.72 -16.18 5.94
CA TYR A 194 19.41 -15.53 5.88
C TYR A 194 19.37 -14.53 4.73
N ALA A 195 18.19 -14.37 4.11
CA ALA A 195 17.91 -13.18 3.33
C ALA A 195 17.20 -12.14 4.21
N LEU A 196 17.59 -10.87 4.10
CA LEU A 196 16.83 -9.75 4.65
C LEU A 196 16.16 -9.02 3.48
N ILE A 197 14.84 -9.05 3.42
CA ILE A 197 14.09 -8.33 2.39
C ILE A 197 13.69 -6.98 2.98
N ASP A 198 14.20 -5.90 2.39
CA ASP A 198 14.09 -4.50 2.80
C ASP A 198 14.68 -4.20 4.20
N SER A 199 14.78 -2.92 4.55
CA SER A 199 15.52 -2.42 5.73
C SER A 199 14.86 -1.26 6.50
N GLY A 200 13.61 -0.90 6.19
CA GLY A 200 12.85 0.09 6.97
C GLY A 200 13.36 1.53 6.81
N MET A 201 12.90 2.42 7.69
CA MET A 201 13.07 3.88 7.60
C MET A 201 14.42 4.47 8.08
N GLY A 202 15.45 3.67 8.36
CA GLY A 202 16.80 4.24 8.58
C GLY A 202 17.11 4.80 9.97
N ARG A 203 16.37 4.42 11.03
CA ARG A 203 16.40 5.14 12.31
C ARG A 203 17.00 4.40 13.52
N GLY A 204 17.14 3.08 13.48
CA GLY A 204 17.68 2.29 14.59
C GLY A 204 18.87 1.44 14.17
N ALA A 205 19.23 0.46 14.99
CA ALA A 205 20.29 -0.51 14.72
C ALA A 205 19.69 -1.86 14.26
N LEU A 206 19.08 -1.90 13.08
CA LEU A 206 18.44 -3.11 12.56
C LEU A 206 19.37 -4.31 12.51
N ARG A 207 20.64 -4.13 12.09
CA ARG A 207 21.62 -5.23 12.05
C ARG A 207 21.81 -5.87 13.42
N GLU A 208 21.93 -5.06 14.47
CA GLU A 208 22.05 -5.55 15.85
C GLU A 208 20.76 -6.23 16.31
N TYR A 209 19.60 -5.62 16.02
CA TYR A 209 18.31 -6.18 16.38
C TYR A 209 18.08 -7.56 15.75
N ILE A 210 18.40 -7.76 14.46
CA ILE A 210 18.15 -9.05 13.81
C ILE A 210 19.18 -10.13 14.17
N ALA A 211 20.39 -9.75 14.61
CA ALA A 211 21.46 -10.69 14.94
C ALA A 211 21.05 -11.70 16.04
N GLN A 212 20.12 -11.34 16.92
CA GLN A 212 19.59 -12.24 17.95
C GLN A 212 18.81 -13.44 17.36
N TYR A 213 18.43 -13.40 16.08
CA TYR A 213 17.63 -14.44 15.41
C TYR A 213 18.43 -15.27 14.39
N THR A 214 19.66 -14.87 14.06
CA THR A 214 20.43 -15.51 12.97
C THR A 214 21.28 -16.67 13.43
N GLY A 215 21.52 -16.81 14.75
CA GLY A 215 22.44 -17.80 15.29
C GLY A 215 23.87 -17.64 14.77
N GLY A 216 24.24 -16.45 14.32
CA GLY A 216 25.55 -16.15 13.72
C GLY A 216 25.68 -16.47 12.23
N LEU A 217 24.63 -16.98 11.58
CA LEU A 217 24.63 -17.14 10.12
C LEU A 217 24.65 -15.77 9.42
N PRO A 218 25.33 -15.66 8.27
CA PRO A 218 25.39 -14.41 7.52
C PRO A 218 24.00 -14.00 7.00
N VAL A 219 23.83 -12.70 6.80
CA VAL A 219 22.61 -12.08 6.27
C VAL A 219 22.94 -11.44 4.92
N GLU A 220 22.09 -11.70 3.93
CA GLU A 220 22.20 -11.17 2.56
C GLU A 220 20.97 -10.29 2.27
N PRO A 221 21.12 -8.96 2.26
CA PRO A 221 20.02 -8.06 1.98
C PRO A 221 19.58 -8.06 0.50
N ILE A 222 18.27 -7.96 0.29
CA ILE A 222 17.61 -7.82 -1.01
C ILE A 222 16.62 -6.67 -0.88
N PHE A 223 16.76 -5.65 -1.72
CA PHE A 223 15.89 -4.48 -1.69
C PHE A 223 14.87 -4.57 -2.82
N THR A 224 13.60 -4.54 -2.44
CA THR A 224 12.48 -4.65 -3.39
C THR A 224 12.44 -3.44 -4.32
N HIS A 225 12.75 -2.26 -3.82
CA HIS A 225 12.86 -1.01 -4.59
C HIS A 225 13.54 0.10 -3.76
N ASN A 226 13.76 1.26 -4.36
CA ASN A 226 14.57 2.35 -3.78
C ASN A 226 13.84 3.41 -2.93
N HIS A 227 12.62 3.17 -2.45
CA HIS A 227 11.99 4.12 -1.53
C HIS A 227 12.58 4.05 -0.12
N GLY A 228 12.58 5.19 0.57
CA GLY A 228 13.36 5.38 1.80
C GLY A 228 12.95 4.48 2.97
N ASP A 229 11.68 4.11 3.00
CA ASP A 229 11.07 3.14 3.92
C ASP A 229 11.48 1.68 3.65
N HIS A 230 12.13 1.41 2.52
CA HIS A 230 12.64 0.09 2.15
C HIS A 230 14.16 -0.01 2.21
N ILE A 231 14.87 1.08 1.90
CA ILE A 231 16.35 1.07 1.83
C ILE A 231 17.04 1.82 2.98
N GLY A 232 16.27 2.35 3.94
CA GLY A 232 16.77 3.34 4.89
C GLY A 232 17.95 2.91 5.75
N GLN A 233 18.17 1.60 5.95
CA GLN A 233 19.26 1.04 6.75
C GLN A 233 20.25 0.16 5.96
N ALA A 234 20.27 0.29 4.63
CA ALA A 234 21.19 -0.47 3.79
C ALA A 234 22.66 -0.28 4.20
N ASP A 235 23.04 0.91 4.67
CA ASP A 235 24.40 1.22 5.10
C ASP A 235 24.92 0.35 6.25
N GLN A 236 24.04 -0.31 7.01
CA GLN A 236 24.42 -1.17 8.13
C GLN A 236 25.00 -2.53 7.72
N PHE A 237 24.77 -2.98 6.48
CA PHE A 237 25.11 -4.35 6.04
C PHE A 237 26.20 -4.38 4.96
N ILE A 238 26.12 -3.47 3.99
CA ILE A 238 26.96 -3.40 2.78
C ILE A 238 28.47 -3.54 2.99
N ARG A 239 29.01 -3.24 4.18
CA ARG A 239 30.45 -3.38 4.47
C ARG A 239 30.90 -4.84 4.58
N GLU A 240 30.00 -5.73 4.95
CA GLU A 240 30.30 -7.13 5.28
C GLU A 240 29.47 -8.12 4.46
N SER A 241 28.44 -7.67 3.76
CA SER A 241 27.57 -8.49 2.91
C SER A 241 27.47 -7.94 1.50
N VAL A 242 27.08 -8.83 0.59
CA VAL A 242 26.54 -8.44 -0.72
C VAL A 242 25.09 -7.99 -0.53
N GLU A 243 24.69 -6.95 -1.25
CA GLU A 243 23.34 -6.41 -1.30
C GLU A 243 22.83 -6.42 -2.73
N HIS A 244 21.56 -6.82 -2.90
CA HIS A 244 20.91 -6.93 -4.20
C HIS A 244 19.81 -5.90 -4.38
N VAL A 245 19.76 -5.28 -5.55
CA VAL A 245 18.71 -4.32 -5.94
C VAL A 245 18.46 -4.40 -7.45
N GLY A 246 17.28 -4.04 -7.93
CA GLY A 246 17.03 -3.95 -9.36
C GLY A 246 17.94 -2.91 -10.03
N GLU A 247 18.46 -3.22 -11.22
CA GLU A 247 19.44 -2.39 -11.94
C GLU A 247 19.01 -0.92 -12.07
N ALA A 248 17.74 -0.67 -12.43
CA ALA A 248 17.22 0.68 -12.62
C ALA A 248 17.14 1.50 -11.32
N ASP A 249 17.11 0.83 -10.17
CA ASP A 249 17.02 1.46 -8.85
C ASP A 249 18.39 1.59 -8.17
N ARG A 250 19.38 0.82 -8.61
CA ARG A 250 20.76 0.82 -8.11
C ARG A 250 21.40 2.22 -8.01
N PRO A 251 21.22 3.17 -8.96
CA PRO A 251 21.79 4.50 -8.83
C PRO A 251 21.24 5.30 -7.64
N ALA A 252 19.99 5.07 -7.23
CA ALA A 252 19.42 5.72 -6.05
C ALA A 252 20.00 5.14 -4.76
N MET A 253 20.19 3.82 -4.74
CA MET A 253 20.85 3.12 -3.64
C MET A 253 22.30 3.57 -3.46
N GLU A 254 23.06 3.67 -4.55
CA GLU A 254 24.43 4.20 -4.52
C GLU A 254 24.49 5.62 -3.92
N ARG A 255 23.56 6.50 -4.33
CA ARG A 255 23.48 7.86 -3.77
C ARG A 255 23.20 7.85 -2.27
N LEU A 256 22.30 6.99 -1.80
CA LEU A 256 22.01 6.84 -0.38
C LEU A 256 23.27 6.38 0.39
N LEU A 257 23.91 5.30 -0.05
CA LEU A 257 25.08 4.73 0.61
C LEU A 257 26.25 5.73 0.66
N LYS A 258 26.49 6.47 -0.42
CA LYS A 258 27.50 7.56 -0.43
C LYS A 258 27.14 8.66 0.57
N ALA A 259 25.88 9.07 0.65
CA ALA A 259 25.42 10.05 1.63
C ALA A 259 25.55 9.56 3.09
N ARG A 260 25.58 8.23 3.30
CA ARG A 260 25.87 7.57 4.59
C ARG A 260 27.36 7.31 4.84
N GLY A 261 28.25 7.75 3.95
CA GLY A 261 29.69 7.62 4.12
C GLY A 261 30.25 6.22 3.82
N ILE A 262 29.53 5.42 3.03
CA ILE A 262 30.07 4.16 2.52
C ILE A 262 31.06 4.46 1.37
N PRO A 263 32.31 3.94 1.42
CA PRO A 263 33.30 4.15 0.37
C PRO A 263 32.89 3.58 -1.00
N ASP A 264 33.25 4.27 -2.08
CA ASP A 264 32.94 3.87 -3.45
C ASP A 264 33.45 2.45 -3.80
N ASP A 265 34.61 2.03 -3.28
CA ASP A 265 35.15 0.69 -3.52
C ASP A 265 34.34 -0.41 -2.82
N ILE A 266 33.70 -0.10 -1.67
CA ILE A 266 32.79 -1.02 -0.98
C ILE A 266 31.49 -1.13 -1.79
N ILE A 267 30.91 0.00 -2.20
CA ILE A 267 29.68 0.02 -2.99
C ILE A 267 29.88 -0.74 -4.31
N ALA A 268 30.97 -0.48 -5.03
CA ALA A 268 31.25 -1.13 -6.30
C ALA A 268 31.43 -2.65 -6.19
N ARG A 269 31.95 -3.15 -5.06
CA ARG A 269 32.12 -4.59 -4.82
C ARG A 269 30.84 -5.27 -4.33
N ASN A 270 30.06 -4.59 -3.49
CA ASN A 270 29.04 -5.26 -2.68
C ASN A 270 27.59 -4.90 -3.07
N LEU A 271 27.35 -3.77 -3.77
CA LEU A 271 26.02 -3.44 -4.27
C LEU A 271 25.85 -3.97 -5.69
N LEU A 272 25.20 -5.12 -5.81
CA LEU A 272 25.00 -5.83 -7.06
C LEU A 272 23.58 -5.59 -7.60
N ALA A 273 23.50 -5.49 -8.91
CA ALA A 273 22.23 -5.61 -9.57
C ALA A 273 21.82 -7.08 -9.59
N ILE A 274 20.54 -7.34 -9.33
CA ILE A 274 19.93 -8.65 -9.53
C ILE A 274 18.91 -8.55 -10.65
N HIS A 275 18.90 -9.56 -11.51
CA HIS A 275 18.12 -9.55 -12.75
C HIS A 275 17.00 -10.59 -12.75
N ASP A 276 16.09 -10.41 -13.70
CA ASP A 276 14.91 -11.25 -13.85
C ASP A 276 15.24 -12.75 -13.94
N GLY A 277 14.68 -13.54 -13.03
CA GLY A 277 14.84 -14.99 -12.95
C GLY A 277 16.08 -15.47 -12.21
N GLU A 278 16.95 -14.58 -11.75
CA GLU A 278 18.10 -14.94 -10.91
C GLU A 278 17.65 -15.47 -9.54
N ARG A 279 18.51 -16.28 -8.92
CA ARG A 279 18.21 -16.97 -7.67
C ARG A 279 19.22 -16.64 -6.59
N ILE A 280 18.71 -16.46 -5.37
CA ILE A 280 19.51 -16.34 -4.15
C ILE A 280 19.42 -17.67 -3.40
N ASP A 281 20.56 -18.31 -3.22
CA ASP A 281 20.68 -19.59 -2.54
C ASP A 281 20.93 -19.39 -1.04
N LEU A 282 20.01 -19.89 -0.21
CA LEU A 282 20.13 -19.88 1.24
C LEU A 282 20.52 -21.25 1.81
N GLY A 283 20.81 -22.24 0.95
CA GLY A 283 21.17 -23.62 1.27
C GLY A 283 20.02 -24.59 0.97
N ASP A 284 19.17 -24.85 1.96
CA ASP A 284 17.98 -25.72 1.82
C ASP A 284 16.74 -25.01 1.27
N ARG A 285 16.91 -23.73 0.93
CA ARG A 285 15.90 -22.80 0.45
C ARG A 285 16.52 -21.90 -0.61
N SER A 286 15.80 -21.65 -1.70
CA SER A 286 16.21 -20.74 -2.77
C SER A 286 15.09 -19.78 -3.10
N LEU A 287 15.44 -18.52 -3.30
CA LEU A 287 14.51 -17.44 -3.63
C LEU A 287 14.76 -17.02 -5.08
N ILE A 288 13.74 -17.04 -5.93
CA ILE A 288 13.83 -16.49 -7.29
C ILE A 288 13.37 -15.03 -7.28
N VAL A 289 14.11 -14.17 -7.98
CA VAL A 289 13.77 -12.76 -8.14
C VAL A 289 13.11 -12.57 -9.50
N TYR A 290 12.03 -11.78 -9.53
CA TYR A 290 11.40 -11.32 -10.75
C TYR A 290 11.37 -9.80 -10.78
N GLU A 291 11.75 -9.22 -11.90
CA GLU A 291 11.61 -7.78 -12.12
C GLU A 291 10.12 -7.44 -12.31
N THR A 292 9.67 -6.39 -11.63
CA THR A 292 8.29 -5.91 -11.61
C THR A 292 8.24 -4.39 -11.76
N PRO A 293 8.76 -3.84 -12.87
CA PRO A 293 8.78 -2.40 -13.09
C PRO A 293 7.36 -1.83 -13.09
N GLY A 294 7.18 -0.69 -12.41
CA GLY A 294 5.88 -0.05 -12.26
C GLY A 294 5.91 0.98 -11.13
N HIS A 295 5.81 0.49 -9.89
CA HIS A 295 5.87 1.34 -8.70
C HIS A 295 7.16 2.16 -8.67
N THR A 296 8.30 1.47 -8.86
CA THR A 296 9.55 2.07 -9.33
C THR A 296 10.02 1.36 -10.59
N ARG A 297 11.08 1.87 -11.23
CA ARG A 297 11.63 1.25 -12.45
C ARG A 297 12.43 -0.01 -12.14
N GLY A 298 13.06 -0.08 -10.97
CA GLY A 298 13.84 -1.23 -10.52
C GLY A 298 13.12 -2.12 -9.52
N SER A 299 11.79 -1.97 -9.38
CA SER A 299 10.96 -2.77 -8.48
C SER A 299 11.11 -4.28 -8.75
N LEU A 300 11.24 -5.05 -7.68
CA LEU A 300 11.40 -6.50 -7.66
C LEU A 300 10.33 -7.17 -6.81
N VAL A 301 10.03 -8.42 -7.14
CA VAL A 301 9.39 -9.35 -6.21
C VAL A 301 10.25 -10.59 -6.03
N ILE A 302 10.20 -11.17 -4.84
CA ILE A 302 11.00 -12.32 -4.45
C ILE A 302 10.05 -13.47 -4.15
N PHE A 303 10.23 -14.60 -4.85
CA PHE A 303 9.36 -15.75 -4.73
C PHE A 303 10.10 -16.97 -4.19
N ASP A 304 9.60 -17.52 -3.10
CA ASP A 304 9.98 -18.83 -2.58
C ASP A 304 9.07 -19.89 -3.20
N GLU A 305 9.52 -20.49 -4.30
CA GLU A 305 8.74 -21.45 -5.08
C GLU A 305 8.37 -22.71 -4.28
N LYS A 306 9.19 -23.09 -3.29
CA LYS A 306 8.99 -24.32 -2.51
C LYS A 306 7.84 -24.15 -1.52
N ASN A 307 7.75 -22.99 -0.88
CA ASN A 307 6.73 -22.70 0.13
C ASN A 307 5.55 -21.90 -0.41
N GLY A 308 5.67 -21.32 -1.60
CA GLY A 308 4.66 -20.43 -2.19
C GLY A 308 4.60 -19.08 -1.50
N TYR A 309 5.73 -18.55 -1.02
CA TYR A 309 5.78 -17.26 -0.33
C TYR A 309 6.27 -16.18 -1.28
N LEU A 310 5.43 -15.16 -1.53
CA LEU A 310 5.73 -14.06 -2.44
C LEU A 310 5.95 -12.77 -1.65
N PHE A 311 7.16 -12.23 -1.67
CA PHE A 311 7.50 -10.94 -1.07
C PHE A 311 7.49 -9.87 -2.16
N THR A 312 6.70 -8.83 -1.97
CA THR A 312 6.37 -7.92 -3.08
C THR A 312 6.89 -6.51 -2.93
N GLY A 313 7.35 -6.14 -1.73
CA GLY A 313 7.47 -4.74 -1.35
C GLY A 313 6.18 -4.02 -1.72
N ASP A 314 6.33 -2.95 -2.49
CA ASP A 314 5.21 -2.12 -2.95
C ASP A 314 4.76 -2.44 -4.37
N SER A 315 5.38 -3.40 -5.07
CA SER A 315 5.09 -3.70 -6.47
C SER A 315 3.64 -4.12 -6.73
N TYR A 316 2.96 -4.71 -5.74
CA TYR A 316 1.54 -5.04 -5.81
C TYR A 316 0.68 -4.27 -4.81
N GLY A 317 1.25 -3.34 -4.05
CA GLY A 317 0.53 -2.53 -3.06
C GLY A 317 0.23 -3.26 -1.76
N SER A 318 -0.71 -2.71 -1.00
CA SER A 318 -1.18 -3.25 0.27
C SER A 318 -2.66 -2.89 0.48
N ASN A 319 -3.30 -3.46 1.50
CA ASN A 319 -4.73 -3.27 1.75
C ASN A 319 -5.11 -3.26 3.24
N SER A 320 -4.39 -2.51 4.06
CA SER A 320 -4.74 -2.38 5.48
C SER A 320 -6.12 -1.72 5.66
N PRO A 321 -7.01 -2.28 6.50
CA PRO A 321 -8.30 -1.66 6.75
C PRO A 321 -8.18 -0.44 7.67
N THR A 322 -7.15 -0.33 8.54
CA THR A 322 -7.06 0.77 9.52
C THR A 322 -6.33 1.99 8.97
N ILE A 323 -5.26 1.80 8.21
CA ILE A 323 -4.69 2.81 7.33
C ILE A 323 -5.14 2.38 5.93
N PRO A 324 -6.05 3.11 5.24
CA PRO A 324 -6.60 2.68 3.95
C PRO A 324 -5.50 2.71 2.88
N ASP A 325 -4.67 1.69 2.90
CA ASP A 325 -3.53 1.57 2.03
C ASP A 325 -4.01 1.26 0.64
N ALA A 326 -3.35 1.88 -0.31
CA ALA A 326 -3.55 1.67 -1.72
C ALA A 326 -2.17 1.54 -2.33
N LEU A 327 -2.08 0.86 -3.46
CA LEU A 327 -0.89 0.93 -4.28
C LEU A 327 -0.67 2.36 -4.77
N TRP A 328 0.51 2.92 -4.53
CA TRP A 328 0.83 4.27 -4.99
C TRP A 328 1.45 4.22 -6.40
N MET A 329 0.63 4.53 -7.42
CA MET A 329 1.07 4.67 -8.81
C MET A 329 1.05 6.11 -9.30
N GLN A 330 0.60 7.07 -8.49
CA GLN A 330 0.53 8.49 -8.86
C GLN A 330 1.89 9.12 -9.20
N GLY A 331 2.98 8.53 -8.71
CA GLY A 331 4.35 8.95 -9.02
C GLY A 331 5.01 8.14 -10.15
N SER A 332 4.35 7.10 -10.67
CA SER A 332 4.91 6.28 -11.73
C SER A 332 5.02 7.06 -13.03
N GLN A 333 6.11 6.84 -13.76
CA GLN A 333 6.35 7.44 -15.07
C GLN A 333 5.84 6.57 -16.22
N ALA A 334 5.51 5.31 -15.94
CA ALA A 334 4.97 4.39 -16.94
C ALA A 334 3.45 4.48 -16.97
N SER A 335 2.87 4.32 -18.16
CA SER A 335 1.42 4.16 -18.30
C SER A 335 0.97 2.84 -17.68
N LEU A 336 -0.28 2.81 -17.18
CA LEU A 336 -0.80 1.65 -16.46
C LEU A 336 -0.99 0.39 -17.31
N ASP A 337 -0.96 0.48 -18.64
CA ASP A 337 -0.93 -0.70 -19.51
C ASP A 337 0.40 -1.46 -19.39
N SER A 338 1.52 -0.74 -19.18
CA SER A 338 2.81 -1.35 -18.87
C SER A 338 2.78 -2.04 -17.52
N TYR A 339 2.14 -1.41 -16.53
CA TYR A 339 1.92 -2.02 -15.22
C TYR A 339 0.97 -3.23 -15.28
N LEU A 340 -0.10 -3.17 -16.06
CA LEU A 340 -1.01 -4.30 -16.28
C LEU A 340 -0.30 -5.46 -16.98
N ALA A 341 0.52 -5.16 -17.99
CA ALA A 341 1.35 -6.15 -18.65
C ALA A 341 2.33 -6.82 -17.68
N MET A 342 2.94 -6.02 -16.79
CA MET A 342 3.77 -6.54 -15.70
C MET A 342 2.98 -7.47 -14.79
N ILE A 343 1.79 -7.09 -14.29
CA ILE A 343 0.96 -7.95 -13.44
C ILE A 343 0.63 -9.26 -14.16
N VAL A 344 0.12 -9.20 -15.38
CA VAL A 344 -0.27 -10.37 -16.17
C VAL A 344 0.93 -11.29 -16.44
N GLY A 345 2.07 -10.72 -16.80
CA GLY A 345 3.30 -11.44 -17.13
C GLY A 345 3.93 -12.12 -15.92
N SER A 346 4.06 -11.40 -14.81
CA SER A 346 4.63 -11.90 -13.55
C SER A 346 3.76 -12.98 -12.92
N ARG A 347 2.44 -12.79 -12.84
CA ARG A 347 1.50 -13.79 -12.30
C ARG A 347 1.55 -15.12 -13.05
N ALA A 348 1.75 -15.09 -14.36
CA ALA A 348 1.93 -16.32 -15.14
C ALA A 348 3.13 -17.17 -14.66
N ARG A 349 4.19 -16.52 -14.15
CA ARG A 349 5.41 -17.18 -13.64
C ARG A 349 5.18 -17.84 -12.27
N PHE A 350 4.32 -17.26 -11.44
CA PHE A 350 3.91 -17.89 -10.19
C PHE A 350 3.06 -19.14 -10.45
N SER A 351 2.30 -19.15 -11.55
CA SER A 351 1.54 -20.33 -12.01
C SER A 351 0.58 -20.88 -10.95
N GLY A 352 -0.07 -20.01 -10.17
CA GLY A 352 -1.03 -20.40 -9.12
C GLY A 352 -0.38 -21.02 -7.88
N ARG A 353 0.94 -20.86 -7.69
CA ARG A 353 1.70 -21.43 -6.57
C ARG A 353 1.87 -20.49 -5.40
N VAL A 354 1.26 -19.30 -5.43
CA VAL A 354 1.32 -18.37 -4.30
C VAL A 354 0.35 -18.83 -3.21
N ASN A 355 0.91 -19.18 -2.05
CA ASN A 355 0.16 -19.48 -0.84
C ASN A 355 -0.02 -18.24 0.02
N TYR A 356 1.00 -17.38 0.07
CA TYR A 356 0.98 -16.14 0.84
C TYR A 356 1.67 -15.00 0.11
N VAL A 357 1.08 -13.81 0.17
CA VAL A 357 1.67 -12.55 -0.29
C VAL A 357 2.08 -11.72 0.93
N MET A 358 3.32 -11.28 0.95
CA MET A 358 3.93 -10.43 1.98
C MET A 358 4.34 -9.12 1.32
N THR A 359 3.59 -8.07 1.62
CA THR A 359 3.80 -6.73 1.05
C THR A 359 4.66 -5.87 1.96
N GLY A 360 5.03 -4.68 1.49
CA GLY A 360 5.74 -3.68 2.30
C GLY A 360 4.94 -3.15 3.49
N HIS A 361 3.60 -3.15 3.39
CA HIS A 361 2.76 -2.38 4.32
C HIS A 361 1.59 -3.17 4.95
N ASN A 362 1.33 -4.42 4.58
CA ASN A 362 0.32 -5.24 5.28
C ASN A 362 0.81 -5.74 6.65
N ASP A 363 -0.07 -5.71 7.65
CA ASP A 363 0.24 -6.21 9.00
C ASP A 363 0.26 -7.75 9.09
N HIS A 364 -0.36 -8.42 8.11
CA HIS A 364 -0.46 -9.86 8.04
C HIS A 364 -0.29 -10.35 6.58
N PRO A 365 0.23 -11.57 6.36
CA PRO A 365 0.29 -12.15 5.03
C PRO A 365 -1.11 -12.33 4.43
N LEU A 366 -1.28 -11.90 3.18
CA LEU A 366 -2.51 -12.16 2.42
C LEU A 366 -2.46 -13.59 1.90
N LYS A 367 -3.60 -14.29 1.91
CA LYS A 367 -3.66 -15.72 1.61
C LYS A 367 -4.04 -15.94 0.15
N GLY A 368 -3.25 -16.73 -0.56
CA GLY A 368 -3.48 -17.08 -1.96
C GLY A 368 -3.29 -15.89 -2.91
N GLU A 369 -4.04 -15.89 -4.01
CA GLU A 369 -3.91 -14.88 -5.08
C GLU A 369 -5.12 -13.95 -5.22
N THR A 370 -6.13 -14.05 -4.34
CA THR A 370 -7.36 -13.26 -4.47
C THR A 370 -7.10 -11.75 -4.42
N TYR A 371 -6.17 -11.30 -3.58
CA TYR A 371 -5.70 -9.91 -3.60
C TYR A 371 -5.12 -9.51 -4.97
N LEU A 372 -4.29 -10.37 -5.57
CA LEU A 372 -3.70 -10.12 -6.89
C LEU A 372 -4.75 -10.12 -8.00
N ASP A 373 -5.81 -10.93 -7.88
CA ASP A 373 -6.98 -10.89 -8.77
C ASP A 373 -7.69 -9.54 -8.68
N ASN A 374 -7.97 -9.07 -7.47
CA ASN A 374 -8.62 -7.78 -7.23
C ASN A 374 -7.76 -6.61 -7.74
N LEU A 375 -6.45 -6.64 -7.50
CA LEU A 375 -5.52 -5.63 -8.01
C LEU A 375 -5.48 -5.60 -9.54
N GLN A 376 -5.37 -6.77 -10.20
CA GLN A 376 -5.40 -6.86 -11.66
C GLN A 376 -6.74 -6.35 -12.22
N ALA A 377 -7.85 -6.71 -11.57
CA ALA A 377 -9.19 -6.24 -11.93
C ALA A 377 -9.32 -4.72 -11.78
N ALA A 378 -8.67 -4.11 -10.79
CA ALA A 378 -8.67 -2.66 -10.59
C ALA A 378 -7.97 -1.95 -11.78
N VAL A 379 -6.78 -2.40 -12.16
CA VAL A 379 -6.07 -1.83 -13.33
C VAL A 379 -6.84 -2.09 -14.62
N GLN A 380 -7.37 -3.29 -14.81
CA GLN A 380 -8.19 -3.61 -15.98
C GLN A 380 -9.44 -2.73 -16.07
N THR A 381 -10.12 -2.49 -14.94
CA THR A 381 -11.29 -1.61 -14.88
C THR A 381 -10.93 -0.19 -15.32
N LEU A 382 -9.74 0.32 -14.96
CA LEU A 382 -9.25 1.60 -15.46
C LEU A 382 -8.97 1.58 -16.97
N MET A 383 -8.37 0.52 -17.51
CA MET A 383 -8.16 0.40 -18.96
C MET A 383 -9.48 0.43 -19.72
N ASP A 384 -10.55 -0.11 -19.15
CA ASP A 384 -11.82 -0.23 -19.84
C ASP A 384 -12.73 0.98 -19.65
N LYS A 385 -12.75 1.59 -18.45
CA LYS A 385 -13.71 2.64 -18.07
C LYS A 385 -13.08 4.01 -17.84
N GLY A 386 -11.77 4.07 -17.63
CA GLY A 386 -11.05 5.31 -17.37
C GLY A 386 -11.63 6.05 -16.17
N ASP A 387 -11.87 7.35 -16.33
CA ASP A 387 -12.34 8.23 -15.26
C ASP A 387 -13.68 7.80 -14.63
N ALA A 388 -14.52 7.06 -15.36
CA ALA A 388 -15.78 6.54 -14.83
C ALA A 388 -15.59 5.46 -13.74
N ALA A 389 -14.38 4.91 -13.58
CA ALA A 389 -14.04 3.98 -12.52
C ALA A 389 -13.35 4.63 -11.31
N LEU A 390 -13.00 5.91 -11.41
CA LEU A 390 -12.28 6.61 -10.36
C LEU A 390 -13.22 7.08 -9.24
N VAL A 391 -12.72 6.96 -8.02
CA VAL A 391 -13.30 7.54 -6.81
C VAL A 391 -12.23 8.38 -6.10
N PRO A 392 -12.61 9.32 -5.23
CA PRO A 392 -11.64 10.03 -4.40
C PRO A 392 -10.78 9.08 -3.59
N SER A 393 -9.48 9.36 -3.52
CA SER A 393 -8.54 8.61 -2.68
C SER A 393 -8.82 8.84 -1.20
N TYR A 394 -8.83 7.76 -0.41
CA TYR A 394 -8.83 7.87 1.04
C TYR A 394 -7.53 8.47 1.57
N ARG A 395 -6.40 8.15 0.91
CA ARG A 395 -5.06 8.57 1.31
C ARG A 395 -4.10 8.49 0.11
N PRO A 396 -3.42 9.60 -0.26
CA PRO A 396 -3.58 10.95 0.27
C PRO A 396 -4.84 11.63 -0.28
N ALA A 397 -5.44 12.50 0.53
CA ALA A 397 -6.59 13.30 0.11
C ALA A 397 -6.24 14.16 -1.13
N GLY A 398 -7.21 14.31 -2.04
CA GLY A 398 -7.06 15.09 -3.27
C GLY A 398 -6.62 14.29 -4.49
N LEU A 399 -6.16 13.04 -4.31
CA LEU A 399 -5.92 12.12 -5.42
C LEU A 399 -7.20 11.35 -5.80
N GLN A 400 -7.10 10.61 -6.90
CA GLN A 400 -8.10 9.66 -7.35
C GLN A 400 -7.54 8.25 -7.22
N GLN A 401 -8.43 7.30 -7.00
CA GLN A 401 -8.10 5.88 -6.94
C GLN A 401 -9.14 5.04 -7.69
N VAL A 402 -8.74 3.85 -8.08
CA VAL A 402 -9.67 2.76 -8.41
C VAL A 402 -9.70 1.78 -7.25
N VAL A 403 -10.88 1.21 -6.96
CA VAL A 403 -11.07 0.25 -5.87
C VAL A 403 -11.84 -0.97 -6.39
N ILE A 404 -11.38 -2.16 -6.01
CA ILE A 404 -12.10 -3.42 -6.15
C ILE A 404 -12.24 -4.05 -4.76
N GLY A 405 -13.42 -4.59 -4.48
CA GLY A 405 -13.77 -5.08 -3.14
C GLY A 405 -14.28 -3.97 -2.22
N ASP A 406 -14.47 -4.32 -0.96
CA ASP A 406 -14.91 -3.42 0.11
C ASP A 406 -13.88 -3.41 1.24
N ARG A 407 -13.41 -2.22 1.64
CA ARG A 407 -12.35 -2.05 2.65
C ARG A 407 -12.63 -2.77 3.98
N PHE A 408 -13.90 -2.95 4.35
CA PHE A 408 -14.28 -3.52 5.65
C PHE A 408 -14.74 -4.97 5.56
N GLY A 409 -15.43 -5.34 4.48
CA GLY A 409 -16.01 -6.66 4.28
C GLY A 409 -15.16 -7.63 3.46
N ASP A 410 -14.20 -7.13 2.70
CA ASP A 410 -13.34 -7.94 1.82
C ASP A 410 -11.88 -7.87 2.32
N PRO A 411 -11.32 -8.97 2.87
CA PRO A 411 -9.93 -8.99 3.33
C PRO A 411 -8.90 -8.87 2.20
N ASP A 412 -9.33 -9.03 0.95
CA ASP A 412 -8.49 -9.01 -0.25
C ASP A 412 -8.81 -7.79 -1.14
N TRP A 413 -9.53 -6.79 -0.62
CA TRP A 413 -9.82 -5.55 -1.35
C TRP A 413 -8.52 -4.92 -1.87
N ALA A 414 -8.59 -4.25 -3.02
CA ALA A 414 -7.43 -3.60 -3.62
C ALA A 414 -7.79 -2.18 -4.06
N ALA A 415 -6.89 -1.24 -3.80
CA ALA A 415 -6.98 0.11 -4.31
C ALA A 415 -5.67 0.57 -4.94
N ILE A 416 -5.77 1.45 -5.93
CA ILE A 416 -4.62 2.02 -6.64
C ILE A 416 -4.82 3.52 -6.77
N ASN A 417 -3.93 4.29 -6.14
CA ASN A 417 -3.84 5.73 -6.32
C ASN A 417 -3.17 6.04 -7.66
N VAL A 418 -3.83 6.89 -8.45
CA VAL A 418 -3.36 7.24 -9.80
C VAL A 418 -3.34 8.76 -9.99
N ASN A 419 -2.50 9.23 -10.91
CA ASN A 419 -2.58 10.58 -11.42
C ASN A 419 -3.44 10.59 -12.69
N LYS A 420 -4.62 11.24 -12.63
CA LYS A 420 -5.60 11.25 -13.72
C LYS A 420 -5.06 11.78 -15.06
N GLU A 421 -4.02 12.61 -15.05
CA GLU A 421 -3.59 13.34 -16.25
C GLU A 421 -2.83 12.47 -17.24
N HIS A 422 -2.14 11.42 -16.78
CA HIS A 422 -1.17 10.68 -17.62
C HIS A 422 -1.12 9.15 -17.37
N TYR A 423 -2.07 8.59 -16.63
CA TYR A 423 -2.02 7.18 -16.24
C TYR A 423 -2.47 6.20 -17.34
N LEU A 424 -3.32 6.64 -18.28
CA LEU A 424 -3.77 5.84 -19.42
C LEU A 424 -2.87 6.06 -20.65
N PRO A 425 -2.61 5.02 -21.46
CA PRO A 425 -1.79 5.16 -22.67
C PRO A 425 -2.49 5.94 -23.79
N ALA A 426 -3.83 6.00 -23.77
CA ALA A 426 -4.69 6.71 -24.71
C ALA A 426 -6.09 6.90 -24.07
N PRO A 427 -6.98 7.74 -24.63
CA PRO A 427 -8.39 7.71 -24.28
C PRO A 427 -8.95 6.29 -24.38
N VAL A 428 -9.81 5.88 -23.44
CA VAL A 428 -10.21 4.47 -23.30
C VAL A 428 -10.81 3.83 -24.56
N ASP A 429 -11.51 4.62 -25.39
CA ASP A 429 -12.09 4.15 -26.65
C ASP A 429 -11.07 3.98 -27.78
N GLU A 430 -9.86 4.51 -27.60
CA GLU A 430 -8.74 4.49 -28.54
C GLU A 430 -7.59 3.56 -28.09
N ILE A 431 -7.70 2.92 -26.92
CA ILE A 431 -6.69 1.97 -26.44
C ILE A 431 -6.65 0.76 -27.38
N ALA A 432 -5.59 0.68 -28.17
CA ALA A 432 -5.27 -0.43 -29.06
C ALA A 432 -3.92 -1.02 -28.65
N GLY A 433 -3.89 -1.85 -27.61
CA GLY A 433 -2.65 -2.39 -27.05
C GLY A 433 -2.76 -3.87 -26.70
N LEU A 434 -1.63 -4.47 -26.35
CA LEU A 434 -1.57 -5.80 -25.72
C LEU A 434 -0.98 -5.63 -24.32
N VAL A 435 -1.46 -6.42 -23.38
CA VAL A 435 -0.82 -6.63 -22.07
C VAL A 435 -0.15 -8.00 -21.97
N SER A 436 -0.35 -8.85 -22.97
CA SER A 436 0.44 -10.07 -23.13
C SER A 436 0.64 -10.39 -24.60
N LEU A 437 1.88 -10.73 -24.94
CA LEU A 437 2.26 -11.42 -26.16
C LEU A 437 3.24 -12.52 -25.75
N ARG A 438 2.79 -13.77 -25.77
CA ARG A 438 3.59 -14.93 -25.40
C ARG A 438 3.63 -15.94 -26.54
N LEU A 439 4.76 -16.61 -26.68
CA LEU A 439 4.96 -17.68 -27.66
C LEU A 439 5.35 -18.94 -26.89
N ASN A 440 4.51 -19.97 -26.89
CA ASN A 440 4.92 -21.26 -26.35
C ASN A 440 5.84 -21.93 -27.37
N GLY A 441 7.11 -22.07 -27.00
CA GLY A 441 8.14 -22.64 -27.87
C GLY A 441 9.12 -21.66 -28.49
N ALA A 442 9.06 -20.39 -28.08
CA ALA A 442 9.99 -19.38 -28.51
C ALA A 442 10.11 -18.28 -27.45
N LYS A 443 11.14 -17.44 -27.58
CA LYS A 443 11.34 -16.26 -26.74
C LYS A 443 11.32 -15.01 -27.60
N LEU A 444 10.71 -13.96 -27.08
CA LEU A 444 10.82 -12.62 -27.64
C LEU A 444 12.14 -11.98 -27.20
N SER A 445 12.75 -11.24 -28.10
CA SER A 445 13.89 -10.36 -27.81
C SER A 445 13.59 -8.96 -28.39
N PRO A 446 13.45 -7.92 -27.53
CA PRO A 446 13.47 -7.97 -26.06
C PRO A 446 12.26 -8.72 -25.48
N ALA A 447 12.23 -8.91 -24.15
CA ALA A 447 11.04 -9.39 -23.46
C ALA A 447 9.83 -8.47 -23.75
N PHE A 448 8.61 -9.00 -23.60
CA PHE A 448 7.40 -8.25 -23.97
C PHE A 448 7.27 -6.95 -23.15
N ASP A 449 7.14 -5.86 -23.88
CA ASP A 449 6.79 -4.53 -23.36
C ASP A 449 5.71 -3.95 -24.30
N PRO A 450 4.55 -3.50 -23.81
CA PRO A 450 3.50 -2.97 -24.67
C PRO A 450 3.96 -1.83 -25.59
N GLN A 451 5.04 -1.11 -25.25
CA GLN A 451 5.58 -0.02 -26.05
C GLN A 451 6.42 -0.53 -27.24
N VAL A 452 6.99 -1.74 -27.16
CA VAL A 452 7.78 -2.35 -28.22
C VAL A 452 6.86 -2.96 -29.29
N LYS A 453 7.04 -2.54 -30.55
CA LYS A 453 6.20 -2.94 -31.69
C LYS A 453 6.86 -3.96 -32.62
N THR A 454 8.14 -4.25 -32.44
CA THR A 454 8.85 -5.22 -33.27
C THR A 454 9.76 -6.06 -32.38
N TYR A 455 9.66 -7.37 -32.55
CA TYR A 455 10.37 -8.36 -31.75
C TYR A 455 11.12 -9.32 -32.64
N GLN A 456 12.36 -9.64 -32.26
CA GLN A 456 13.01 -10.83 -32.75
C GLN A 456 12.49 -12.04 -31.99
N VAL A 457 12.22 -13.12 -32.71
CA VAL A 457 11.75 -14.39 -32.13
C VAL A 457 12.85 -15.43 -32.22
N VAL A 458 13.29 -15.89 -31.05
CA VAL A 458 14.28 -16.96 -30.90
C VAL A 458 13.52 -18.26 -30.64
N LEU A 459 13.60 -19.20 -31.58
CA LEU A 459 12.89 -20.48 -31.50
C LEU A 459 13.60 -21.47 -30.57
N ASP A 460 12.80 -22.27 -29.85
CA ASP A 460 13.30 -23.54 -29.34
C ASP A 460 13.61 -24.47 -30.54
N GLN A 461 14.68 -25.26 -30.46
CA GLN A 461 15.19 -26.02 -31.61
C GLN A 461 14.12 -26.87 -32.32
N GLY A 462 14.11 -26.83 -33.66
CA GLY A 462 13.34 -27.74 -34.52
C GLY A 462 11.85 -27.43 -34.70
N ARG A 463 11.34 -26.29 -34.20
CA ARG A 463 9.93 -25.93 -34.32
C ARG A 463 9.57 -25.32 -35.68
N LYS A 464 8.44 -25.77 -36.25
CA LYS A 464 7.85 -25.22 -37.50
C LYS A 464 6.69 -24.26 -37.24
N THR A 465 6.08 -24.34 -36.07
CA THR A 465 5.02 -23.45 -35.60
C THR A 465 5.27 -23.06 -34.15
N VAL A 466 4.75 -21.92 -33.75
CA VAL A 466 4.71 -21.49 -32.34
C VAL A 466 3.28 -21.16 -31.96
N HIS A 467 2.92 -21.48 -30.72
CA HIS A 467 1.59 -21.20 -30.21
C HIS A 467 1.57 -19.81 -29.58
N LEU A 468 0.92 -18.87 -30.26
CA LEU A 468 0.74 -17.49 -29.82
C LEU A 468 -0.34 -17.45 -28.74
N VAL A 469 -0.10 -16.71 -27.66
CA VAL A 469 -1.09 -16.35 -26.64
C VAL A 469 -1.03 -14.84 -26.45
N VAL A 470 -2.16 -14.16 -26.67
CA VAL A 470 -2.26 -12.70 -26.62
C VAL A 470 -3.41 -12.25 -25.74
N ILE A 471 -3.22 -11.13 -25.05
CA ILE A 471 -4.24 -10.50 -24.23
C ILE A 471 -4.28 -9.01 -24.58
N PRO A 472 -5.41 -8.47 -25.09
CA PRO A 472 -5.53 -7.05 -25.37
C PRO A 472 -5.55 -6.23 -24.08
N THR A 473 -5.05 -4.99 -24.15
CA THR A 473 -5.06 -4.05 -23.02
C THR A 473 -6.49 -3.70 -22.60
N SER A 474 -7.39 -3.45 -23.56
CA SER A 474 -8.81 -3.25 -23.28
C SER A 474 -9.59 -4.52 -23.55
N LEU A 475 -10.50 -4.87 -22.65
CA LEU A 475 -11.48 -5.94 -22.89
C LEU A 475 -12.59 -5.52 -23.85
N ARG A 476 -12.65 -4.23 -24.22
CA ARG A 476 -13.58 -3.67 -25.21
C ARG A 476 -12.99 -3.63 -26.62
N THR A 477 -11.79 -4.18 -26.84
CA THR A 477 -11.15 -4.30 -28.16
C THR A 477 -12.14 -4.83 -29.20
N SER A 478 -12.26 -4.11 -30.32
CA SER A 478 -13.25 -4.42 -31.36
C SER A 478 -12.77 -5.51 -32.33
N ALA A 479 -11.46 -5.58 -32.58
CA ALA A 479 -10.84 -6.63 -33.38
C ALA A 479 -9.43 -6.94 -32.89
N LEU A 480 -9.05 -8.22 -32.98
CA LEU A 480 -7.69 -8.70 -32.72
C LEU A 480 -7.36 -9.76 -33.76
N THR A 481 -6.34 -9.53 -34.57
CA THR A 481 -5.97 -10.44 -35.65
C THR A 481 -4.51 -10.86 -35.56
N ALA A 482 -4.20 -12.08 -36.00
CA ALA A 482 -2.85 -12.54 -36.31
C ALA A 482 -2.79 -12.94 -37.79
N ASP A 483 -1.91 -12.31 -38.56
CA ASP A 483 -1.77 -12.54 -40.00
C ASP A 483 -3.10 -12.42 -40.78
N GLY A 484 -3.97 -11.51 -40.32
CA GLY A 484 -5.29 -11.25 -40.89
C GLY A 484 -6.40 -12.21 -40.41
N PHE A 485 -6.08 -13.26 -39.66
CA PHE A 485 -7.06 -14.15 -39.04
C PHE A 485 -7.57 -13.55 -37.74
N ASP A 486 -8.89 -13.50 -37.54
CA ASP A 486 -9.51 -13.07 -36.28
C ASP A 486 -9.24 -14.09 -35.17
N ILE A 487 -8.61 -13.62 -34.09
CA ILE A 487 -8.23 -14.41 -32.92
C ILE A 487 -8.81 -13.83 -31.63
N LEU A 488 -9.70 -12.84 -31.70
CA LEU A 488 -10.22 -12.13 -30.53
C LEU A 488 -10.92 -13.09 -29.54
N LYS A 489 -11.68 -14.06 -30.07
CA LYS A 489 -12.35 -15.10 -29.25
C LYS A 489 -11.41 -16.21 -28.82
N ALA A 490 -10.47 -16.61 -29.68
CA ALA A 490 -9.58 -17.73 -29.43
C ALA A 490 -8.47 -17.38 -28.43
N LYS A 491 -8.04 -16.10 -28.38
CA LYS A 491 -6.93 -15.56 -27.57
C LYS A 491 -5.59 -16.30 -27.74
N SER A 492 -5.56 -17.27 -28.63
CA SER A 492 -4.44 -18.12 -28.94
C SER A 492 -4.56 -18.63 -30.39
N PHE A 493 -3.42 -18.80 -31.06
CA PHE A 493 -3.38 -19.14 -32.47
C PHE A 493 -2.01 -19.72 -32.82
N ASP A 494 -1.95 -20.73 -33.69
CA ASP A 494 -0.68 -21.25 -34.17
C ASP A 494 -0.22 -20.41 -35.36
N ILE A 495 0.98 -19.83 -35.26
CA ILE A 495 1.62 -19.09 -36.35
C ILE A 495 2.84 -19.84 -36.88
N PRO A 496 3.17 -19.71 -38.18
CA PRO A 496 4.39 -20.27 -38.74
C PRO A 496 5.62 -19.73 -38.01
N ALA A 497 6.57 -20.62 -37.68
CA ALA A 497 7.83 -20.26 -37.03
C ALA A 497 8.88 -19.73 -38.04
N THR A 498 8.44 -19.00 -39.06
CA THR A 498 9.29 -18.58 -40.19
C THR A 498 8.80 -17.25 -40.75
N GLY A 499 9.74 -16.39 -41.18
CA GLY A 499 9.39 -15.13 -41.81
C GLY A 499 8.88 -14.10 -40.80
N GLU A 500 7.79 -13.44 -41.13
CA GLU A 500 7.19 -12.39 -40.31
C GLU A 500 5.72 -12.72 -40.01
N SER A 501 5.32 -12.53 -38.76
CA SER A 501 3.90 -12.52 -38.36
C SER A 501 3.50 -11.17 -37.79
N LYS A 502 2.28 -10.71 -38.09
CA LYS A 502 1.71 -9.44 -37.63
C LYS A 502 0.50 -9.68 -36.75
N ILE A 503 0.55 -9.13 -35.54
CA ILE A 503 -0.58 -9.10 -34.61
C ILE A 503 -1.13 -7.69 -34.61
N VAL A 504 -2.38 -7.52 -35.00
CA VAL A 504 -3.04 -6.21 -35.07
C VAL A 504 -4.15 -6.15 -34.04
N VAL A 505 -4.09 -5.15 -33.15
CA VAL A 505 -5.14 -4.83 -32.19
C VAL A 505 -5.86 -3.58 -32.66
N THR A 506 -7.19 -3.63 -32.68
CA THR A 506 -8.05 -2.49 -33.02
C THR A 506 -8.77 -1.98 -31.76
N SER A 507 -8.75 -0.66 -31.56
CA SER A 507 -9.37 -0.01 -30.40
C SER A 507 -10.87 -0.25 -30.30
N PRO A 508 -11.49 -0.04 -29.12
CA PRO A 508 -12.94 -0.19 -28.95
C PRO A 508 -13.80 0.60 -29.94
N ASN A 509 -13.40 1.80 -30.33
CA ASN A 509 -14.12 2.61 -31.32
C ASN A 509 -13.80 2.28 -32.79
N GLY A 510 -12.89 1.35 -33.06
CA GLY A 510 -12.49 0.96 -34.42
C GLY A 510 -11.57 1.95 -35.14
N LYS A 511 -11.12 3.03 -34.48
CA LYS A 511 -10.37 4.13 -35.13
C LYS A 511 -8.86 4.03 -35.01
N SER A 512 -8.36 3.33 -33.99
CA SER A 512 -6.93 3.19 -33.72
C SER A 512 -6.51 1.74 -33.87
N ASN A 513 -5.37 1.53 -34.51
CA ASN A 513 -4.76 0.21 -34.68
C ASN A 513 -3.32 0.24 -34.18
N THR A 514 -2.92 -0.84 -33.50
CA THR A 514 -1.51 -1.09 -33.18
C THR A 514 -1.10 -2.43 -33.74
N THR A 515 0.02 -2.44 -34.44
CA THR A 515 0.63 -3.66 -35.01
C THR A 515 1.86 -4.04 -34.20
N TYR A 516 1.91 -5.29 -33.77
CA TYR A 516 3.09 -5.94 -33.22
C TYR A 516 3.65 -6.90 -34.26
N THR A 517 4.92 -6.74 -34.61
CA THR A 517 5.61 -7.52 -35.63
C THR A 517 6.55 -8.52 -34.97
N LEU A 518 6.39 -9.80 -35.31
CA LEU A 518 7.26 -10.90 -34.89
C LEU A 518 8.14 -11.32 -36.06
N GLN A 519 9.46 -11.18 -35.89
CA GLN A 519 10.45 -11.55 -36.89
C GLN A 519 11.12 -12.86 -36.48
N PHE A 520 10.83 -13.93 -37.21
CA PHE A 520 11.40 -15.25 -36.97
C PHE A 520 12.72 -15.39 -37.72
N HIS A 521 13.80 -15.55 -36.97
CA HIS A 521 15.06 -15.97 -37.56
C HIS A 521 15.11 -17.50 -37.62
N THR A 522 15.30 -18.04 -38.82
CA THR A 522 15.84 -19.39 -38.94
C THR A 522 17.25 -19.35 -38.36
N ALA A 523 17.55 -20.16 -37.35
CA ALA A 523 18.92 -20.36 -36.93
C ALA A 523 19.71 -20.80 -38.17
N ASP A 524 20.59 -19.93 -38.67
CA ASP A 524 21.51 -20.31 -39.73
C ASP A 524 22.25 -21.55 -39.23
N SER A 525 22.20 -22.60 -40.02
CA SER A 525 22.98 -23.80 -39.82
C SER A 525 24.47 -23.44 -39.95
N GLY A 526 25.09 -22.96 -38.88
CA GLY A 526 26.49 -22.60 -38.92
C GLY A 526 26.94 -21.62 -37.85
N GLU A 527 27.01 -22.06 -36.60
CA GLU A 527 28.27 -22.00 -35.82
C GLU A 527 28.11 -22.77 -34.51
N VAL A 528 28.47 -24.05 -34.56
CA VAL A 528 29.10 -24.67 -33.41
C VAL A 528 30.46 -24.00 -33.26
N ARG A 529 30.56 -22.98 -32.43
CA ARG A 529 31.81 -22.65 -31.75
C ARG A 529 31.55 -22.57 -30.26
N ALA A 530 31.79 -23.71 -29.64
CA ALA A 530 32.26 -23.77 -28.27
C ALA A 530 33.31 -22.68 -28.03
N ASN A 531 33.14 -21.90 -26.97
CA ASN A 531 34.25 -21.47 -26.16
C ASN A 531 33.81 -21.44 -24.70
N ARG A 532 34.74 -21.96 -23.89
CA ARG A 532 34.63 -22.36 -22.50
C ARG A 532 34.45 -21.20 -21.54
#